data_AF-A0A7S1ID00-F1
#
_entry.id   AF-A0A7S1ID00-F1
#
_cell.length_a   1.000
_cell.length_b   1.000
_cell.length_c   1.000
_cell.angle_alpha   90.00
_cell.angle_beta   90.00
_cell.angle_gamma   90.00
#
_symmetry.space_group_name_H-M   'P 1'
#
loop_
_entity.id
_entity.type
_entity.pdbx_description
1 polymer ?
#
loop_
_entity_poly.entity_id
_entity_poly.type
_entity_poly.pdbx_seq_one_letter_code
_entity_poly.pdbx_strand_id
1 'polypeptide(L)'
;DPAEKPSMFMERVVEFSWSGHILWHLDIHRILPYRTVRDADAAEGECQEHTADHKCHDPFHGNTINWDLREPGTGDGILYYNSRHLNTFWKIDKRSKTVIWGLGEVGNFTMYNMSGHRRKSLFYHAHVP
;
A
#
# COMPACT_ATOMS: atom_id res chain seq x y z
N ASP A 1 -2.92 31.01 -17.29
CA ASP A 1 -1.98 29.89 -17.19
C ASP A 1 -1.91 29.45 -15.74
N PRO A 2 -2.80 28.57 -15.25
CA PRO A 2 -2.75 28.14 -13.88
C PRO A 2 -1.67 27.08 -13.79
N ALA A 3 -0.47 27.50 -13.39
CA ALA A 3 0.62 26.61 -13.04
C ALA A 3 0.08 25.49 -12.15
N GLU A 4 0.11 24.25 -12.67
CA GLU A 4 -0.19 23.05 -11.88
C GLU A 4 0.66 23.11 -10.60
N LYS A 5 0.00 23.32 -9.46
CA LYS A 5 0.67 23.20 -8.17
C LYS A 5 1.10 21.75 -8.03
N PRO A 6 2.39 21.43 -7.78
CA PRO A 6 2.79 20.06 -7.53
C PRO A 6 2.14 19.59 -6.22
N SER A 7 1.09 18.78 -6.35
CA SER A 7 0.50 18.04 -5.24
C SER A 7 1.31 16.75 -5.06
N MET A 8 2.20 16.74 -4.07
CA MET A 8 2.93 15.53 -3.68
C MET A 8 2.24 14.93 -2.46
N PHE A 9 1.41 13.92 -2.69
CA PHE A 9 0.89 13.08 -1.62
C PHE A 9 1.92 12.00 -1.34
N MET A 10 2.33 11.91 -0.06
CA MET A 10 3.31 10.92 0.38
C MET A 10 2.63 10.00 1.39
N GLU A 11 2.11 8.86 0.93
CA GLU A 11 1.93 7.74 1.83
C GLU A 11 3.31 7.24 2.26
N ARG A 12 3.61 7.47 3.53
CA ARG A 12 4.90 7.18 4.14
C ARG A 12 4.72 6.44 5.45
N VAL A 13 5.49 5.38 5.61
CA VAL A 13 5.67 4.72 6.91
C VAL A 13 6.91 5.30 7.56
N VAL A 14 6.83 5.72 8.82
CA VAL A 14 7.94 6.32 9.56
C VAL A 14 8.11 5.63 10.90
N GLU A 15 9.36 5.29 11.22
CA GLU A 15 9.78 4.77 12.52
C GLU A 15 10.46 5.89 13.30
N PHE A 16 10.05 6.08 14.55
CA PHE A 16 10.59 7.11 15.44
C PHE A 16 11.25 6.51 16.68
N SER A 17 12.26 7.19 17.22
CA SER A 17 12.75 6.94 18.57
C SER A 17 11.75 7.43 19.61
N TRP A 18 11.94 7.03 20.87
CA TRP A 18 11.18 7.56 22.01
C TRP A 18 11.32 9.08 22.20
N SER A 19 12.40 9.68 21.68
CA SER A 19 12.61 11.14 21.68
C SER A 19 12.01 11.84 20.47
N GLY A 20 11.33 11.11 19.57
CA GLY A 20 10.72 11.66 18.36
C GLY A 20 11.68 11.84 17.17
N HIS A 21 12.89 11.28 17.22
CA HIS A 21 13.81 11.33 16.07
C HIS A 21 13.43 10.26 15.05
N ILE A 22 13.48 10.59 13.76
CA ILE A 22 13.25 9.60 12.69
C ILE A 22 14.41 8.61 12.66
N LEU A 23 14.10 7.32 12.83
CA LEU A 23 15.06 6.22 12.73
C LEU A 23 15.05 5.61 11.33
N TRP A 24 13.87 5.54 10.72
CA TRP A 24 13.68 4.95 9.40
C TRP A 24 12.40 5.50 8.77
N HIS A 25 12.34 5.50 7.44
CA HIS A 25 11.11 5.83 6.72
C HIS A 25 11.05 5.13 5.36
N LEU A 26 9.85 4.97 4.84
CA LEU A 26 9.57 4.37 3.55
C LEU A 26 8.47 5.13 2.82
N ASP A 27 8.78 5.61 1.62
CA ASP A 27 7.81 6.22 0.73
C ASP A 27 7.14 5.12 -0.11
N ILE A 28 5.87 4.82 0.19
CA ILE A 28 5.13 3.70 -0.40
C ILE A 28 4.99 3.85 -1.93
N HIS A 29 4.78 5.09 -2.40
CA HIS A 29 4.70 5.43 -3.83
C HIS A 29 5.92 5.02 -4.66
N ARG A 30 7.09 4.86 -4.02
CA ARG A 30 8.33 4.49 -4.72
C ARG A 30 8.47 2.99 -4.96
N ILE A 31 7.74 2.17 -4.20
CA ILE A 31 7.94 0.72 -4.17
C ILE A 31 6.71 -0.06 -4.61
N LEU A 32 5.52 0.51 -4.49
CA LEU A 32 4.27 -0.10 -4.93
C LEU A 32 3.90 0.37 -6.34
N PRO A 33 3.14 -0.44 -7.10
CA PRO A 33 2.78 -0.12 -8.49
C PRO A 33 1.73 1.01 -8.54
N TYR A 34 2.17 2.25 -8.37
CA TYR A 34 1.30 3.44 -8.38
C TYR A 34 0.49 3.59 -9.68
N ARG A 35 1.07 3.17 -10.83
CA ARG A 35 0.41 3.30 -12.14
C ARG A 35 -0.85 2.44 -12.26
N THR A 36 -0.95 1.31 -11.55
CA THR A 36 -2.14 0.44 -11.64
C THR A 36 -3.30 0.98 -10.81
N VAL A 37 -3.05 1.79 -9.78
CA VAL A 37 -4.09 2.41 -8.95
C VAL A 37 -4.90 3.42 -9.77
N ARG A 38 -4.21 4.32 -10.49
CA ARG A 38 -4.83 5.48 -11.13
C ARG A 38 -5.92 5.10 -12.13
N ASP A 39 -5.80 3.92 -12.73
CA ASP A 39 -6.75 3.39 -13.70
C ASP A 39 -7.91 2.61 -13.04
N ALA A 40 -7.71 2.05 -11.85
CA ALA A 40 -8.74 1.32 -11.09
C ALA A 40 -9.69 2.27 -10.33
N ASP A 41 -9.14 3.28 -9.66
CA ASP A 41 -9.90 4.30 -8.92
C ASP A 41 -10.81 5.12 -9.85
N ALA A 42 -10.38 5.35 -11.09
CA ALA A 42 -11.18 6.02 -12.12
C ALA A 42 -12.37 5.16 -12.60
N ALA A 43 -12.31 3.85 -12.43
CA ALA A 43 -13.32 2.90 -12.91
C ALA A 43 -14.36 2.52 -11.85
N GLU A 44 -13.99 2.49 -10.56
CA GLU A 44 -14.89 2.03 -9.49
C GLU A 44 -15.68 3.14 -8.79
N GLY A 45 -15.41 4.41 -9.10
CA GLY A 45 -16.17 5.52 -8.54
C GLY A 45 -15.98 5.70 -7.02
N GLU A 46 -14.97 5.07 -6.41
CA GLU A 46 -14.63 5.31 -5.00
C GLU A 46 -13.94 6.67 -4.76
N CYS A 47 -13.48 7.35 -5.81
CA CYS A 47 -13.22 8.80 -5.76
C CYS A 47 -14.54 9.60 -5.83
N GLN A 48 -15.63 9.08 -5.24
CA GLN A 48 -16.88 9.81 -5.08
C GLN A 48 -16.71 10.79 -3.92
N GLU A 49 -17.05 12.04 -4.20
CA GLU A 49 -17.12 13.17 -3.28
C GLU A 49 -15.85 13.96 -2.99
N HIS A 50 -15.04 14.29 -3.99
CA HIS A 50 -14.58 15.68 -4.05
C HIS A 50 -14.61 16.14 -5.51
N THR A 51 -15.19 17.32 -5.73
CA THR A 51 -15.55 17.96 -7.00
C THR A 51 -14.51 17.81 -8.13
N ALA A 52 -14.90 18.07 -9.38
CA ALA A 52 -14.12 17.96 -10.64
C ALA A 52 -12.70 18.61 -10.69
N ASP A 53 -12.20 19.13 -9.58
CA ASP A 53 -10.85 19.64 -9.32
C ASP A 53 -9.98 18.70 -8.43
N HIS A 54 -10.53 17.61 -7.89
CA HIS A 54 -9.84 16.69 -6.97
C HIS A 54 -9.43 15.39 -7.67
N LYS A 55 -8.23 15.38 -8.24
CA LYS A 55 -7.55 14.15 -8.69
C LYS A 55 -7.40 13.25 -7.45
N CYS A 56 -7.88 12.00 -7.52
CA CYS A 56 -7.87 11.05 -6.39
C CYS A 56 -6.60 11.16 -5.53
N HIS A 57 -6.77 11.65 -4.30
CA HIS A 57 -5.68 12.19 -3.47
C HIS A 57 -5.05 11.14 -2.54
N ASP A 58 -5.53 9.90 -2.56
CA ASP A 58 -5.15 8.85 -1.63
C ASP A 58 -5.11 7.49 -2.37
N PRO A 59 -4.04 7.18 -3.09
CA PRO A 59 -4.06 6.10 -4.07
C PRO A 59 -3.78 4.71 -3.47
N PHE A 60 -3.16 4.62 -2.31
CA PHE A 60 -3.01 3.32 -1.65
C PHE A 60 -3.95 3.20 -0.45
N HIS A 61 -4.25 4.31 0.23
CA HIS A 61 -5.10 4.33 1.42
C HIS A 61 -4.66 3.24 2.39
N GLY A 62 -3.44 3.40 2.91
CA GLY A 62 -2.82 2.46 3.83
C GLY A 62 -3.62 2.27 5.11
N ASN A 63 -4.32 1.15 5.24
CA ASN A 63 -5.22 0.88 6.37
C ASN A 63 -4.52 0.20 7.55
N THR A 64 -3.46 -0.55 7.28
CA THR A 64 -2.78 -1.32 8.33
C THR A 64 -1.30 -1.46 8.04
N ILE A 65 -0.52 -1.31 9.11
CA ILE A 65 0.89 -1.71 9.18
C ILE A 65 1.06 -2.73 10.30
N ASN A 66 1.81 -3.80 10.04
CA ASN A 66 2.29 -4.71 11.07
C ASN A 66 3.80 -4.90 10.90
N TRP A 67 4.50 -4.96 12.03
CA TRP A 67 5.95 -4.97 12.07
C TRP A 67 6.45 -6.24 12.74
N ASP A 68 7.20 -7.06 12.00
CA ASP A 68 7.87 -8.23 12.55
C ASP A 68 9.39 -8.01 12.58
N LEU A 69 9.90 -7.67 13.76
CA LEU A 69 11.33 -7.47 14.00
C LEU A 69 12.13 -8.78 14.12
N ARG A 70 11.47 -9.94 14.12
CA ARG A 70 12.08 -11.21 14.55
C ARG A 70 12.12 -12.27 13.46
N GLU A 71 11.71 -11.95 12.23
CA GLU A 71 11.66 -12.95 11.18
C GLU A 71 13.08 -13.44 10.83
N PRO A 72 13.40 -14.74 10.99
CA PRO A 72 14.73 -15.26 10.74
C PRO A 72 15.12 -15.11 9.26
N GLY A 73 16.31 -14.57 9.01
CA GLY A 73 16.89 -14.45 7.66
C GLY A 73 16.68 -13.10 6.95
N THR A 74 15.92 -12.16 7.53
CA THR A 74 15.64 -10.84 6.92
C THR A 74 16.50 -9.70 7.48
N GLY A 75 17.38 -9.99 8.44
CA GLY A 75 18.45 -9.08 8.89
C GLY A 75 17.98 -7.91 9.77
N ASP A 76 16.92 -7.20 9.38
CA ASP A 76 16.40 -6.00 10.08
C ASP A 76 14.86 -5.97 10.21
N GLY A 77 14.17 -7.08 9.94
CA GLY A 77 12.72 -7.21 10.12
C GLY A 77 11.88 -6.93 8.87
N ILE A 78 10.59 -7.26 8.98
CA ILE A 78 9.60 -7.22 7.91
C ILE A 78 8.49 -6.22 8.24
N LEU A 79 8.10 -5.46 7.24
CA LEU A 79 6.87 -4.66 7.24
C LEU A 79 5.79 -5.38 6.44
N TYR A 80 4.66 -5.64 7.07
CA TYR A 80 3.42 -5.98 6.39
C TYR A 80 2.58 -4.72 6.25
N TYR A 81 2.17 -4.40 5.03
CA TYR A 81 1.39 -3.21 4.73
C TYR A 81 0.15 -3.57 3.90
N ASN A 82 -1.01 -3.08 4.31
CA ASN A 82 -2.23 -3.21 3.54
C ASN A 82 -2.57 -1.90 2.82
N SER A 83 -2.78 -1.98 1.52
CA SER A 83 -3.39 -0.91 0.74
C SER A 83 -4.85 -1.26 0.49
N ARG A 84 -5.75 -0.40 0.95
CA ARG A 84 -7.20 -0.55 0.75
C ARG A 84 -7.55 -0.46 -0.73
N HIS A 85 -7.07 0.59 -1.41
CA HIS A 85 -7.45 0.86 -2.79
C HIS A 85 -6.80 -0.09 -3.79
N LEU A 86 -5.59 -0.60 -3.50
CA LEU A 86 -5.03 -1.70 -4.29
C LEU A 86 -5.58 -3.07 -3.92
N ASN A 87 -6.37 -3.13 -2.86
CA ASN A 87 -6.89 -4.37 -2.32
C ASN A 87 -5.82 -5.48 -2.19
N THR A 88 -4.65 -5.08 -1.69
CA THR A 88 -3.44 -5.91 -1.70
C THR A 88 -2.63 -5.72 -0.44
N PHE A 89 -2.23 -6.85 0.16
CA PHE A 89 -1.27 -6.92 1.26
C PHE A 89 0.14 -7.08 0.71
N TRP A 90 1.10 -6.42 1.32
CA TRP A 90 2.48 -6.41 0.90
C TRP A 90 3.37 -6.86 2.02
N LYS A 91 4.34 -7.73 1.71
CA LYS A 91 5.47 -8.01 2.58
C LYS A 91 6.68 -7.28 2.04
N ILE A 92 7.29 -6.44 2.87
CA ILE A 92 8.37 -5.54 2.50
C ILE A 92 9.55 -5.80 3.43
N ASP A 93 10.73 -5.99 2.84
CA ASP A 93 11.99 -6.06 3.59
C ASP A 93 12.38 -4.67 4.07
N LYS A 94 12.58 -4.50 5.39
CA LYS A 94 12.88 -3.18 5.96
C LYS A 94 14.27 -2.67 5.58
N ARG A 95 15.25 -3.56 5.49
CA ARG A 95 16.66 -3.22 5.23
C ARG A 95 16.82 -2.72 3.81
N SER A 96 16.37 -3.51 2.83
CA SER A 96 16.49 -3.19 1.41
C SER A 96 15.37 -2.28 0.91
N LYS A 97 14.27 -2.13 1.66
CA LYS A 97 13.06 -1.40 1.25
C LYS A 97 12.44 -1.97 -0.03
N THR A 98 12.56 -3.28 -0.24
CA THR A 98 12.02 -3.97 -1.42
C THR A 98 10.79 -4.78 -1.08
N VAL A 99 9.81 -4.77 -1.98
CA VAL A 99 8.67 -5.70 -1.92
C VAL A 99 9.17 -7.12 -2.12
N ILE A 100 8.90 -8.00 -1.15
CA ILE A 100 9.18 -9.44 -1.24
C ILE A 100 8.04 -10.12 -2.00
N TRP A 101 6.80 -9.83 -1.59
CA TRP A 101 5.61 -10.34 -2.26
C TRP A 101 4.39 -9.45 -2.01
N GLY A 102 3.35 -9.63 -2.84
CA GLY A 102 2.04 -9.01 -2.70
C GLY A 102 0.93 -10.05 -2.79
N LEU A 103 -0.05 -10.03 -1.88
CA LEU A 103 -1.22 -10.91 -1.85
C LEU A 103 -2.47 -10.07 -2.03
N GLY A 104 -3.11 -10.18 -3.20
CA GLY A 104 -4.24 -9.34 -3.57
C GLY A 104 -4.35 -9.15 -5.07
N GLU A 105 -5.13 -8.15 -5.48
CA GLU A 105 -5.46 -7.87 -6.86
C GLU A 105 -4.24 -7.58 -7.76
N VAL A 106 -3.25 -6.87 -7.23
CA VAL A 106 -2.01 -6.54 -7.94
C VAL A 106 -0.81 -7.32 -7.38
N GLY A 107 -1.08 -8.39 -6.65
CA GLY A 107 -0.09 -9.27 -6.04
C GLY A 107 0.53 -10.29 -7.00
N ASN A 108 1.50 -11.05 -6.50
CA ASN A 108 2.18 -12.13 -7.23
C ASN A 108 1.70 -13.54 -6.84
N PHE A 109 0.60 -13.66 -6.09
CA PHE A 109 -0.03 -14.93 -5.76
C PHE A 109 -1.25 -15.22 -6.63
N THR A 110 -1.46 -16.51 -6.94
CA THR A 110 -2.75 -16.97 -7.45
C THR A 110 -3.65 -17.31 -6.26
N MET A 111 -4.76 -16.58 -6.13
CA MET A 111 -5.71 -16.80 -5.05
C MET A 111 -6.88 -17.67 -5.50
N TYR A 112 -7.30 -18.57 -4.61
CA TYR A 112 -8.45 -19.44 -4.80
C TYR A 112 -9.40 -19.25 -3.63
N ASN A 113 -10.70 -19.17 -3.92
CA ASN A 113 -11.72 -19.18 -2.86
C ASN A 113 -11.87 -20.59 -2.27
N MET A 114 -12.71 -20.73 -1.25
CA MET A 114 -12.95 -22.02 -0.57
C MET A 114 -13.51 -23.12 -1.50
N SER A 115 -14.10 -22.75 -2.63
CA SER A 115 -14.60 -23.68 -3.65
C SER A 115 -13.54 -24.05 -4.70
N GLY A 116 -12.28 -23.59 -4.55
CA GLY A 116 -11.21 -23.83 -5.51
C GLY A 116 -11.29 -22.97 -6.78
N HIS A 117 -12.16 -21.96 -6.82
CA HIS A 117 -12.24 -21.04 -7.95
C HIS A 117 -11.21 -19.92 -7.80
N ARG A 118 -10.46 -19.64 -8.88
CA ARG A 118 -9.53 -18.51 -8.92
C ARG A 118 -10.28 -17.19 -8.69
N ARG A 119 -9.69 -16.31 -7.89
CA ARG A 119 -10.17 -14.95 -7.62
C ARG A 119 -9.04 -13.94 -7.77
N LYS A 120 -9.39 -12.73 -8.23
CA LYS A 120 -8.47 -11.59 -8.31
C LYS A 120 -8.27 -10.95 -6.94
N SER A 121 -9.32 -10.93 -6.12
CA SER A 121 -9.21 -10.57 -4.71
C SER A 121 -10.13 -11.42 -3.83
N LEU A 122 -9.70 -11.64 -2.58
CA LEU A 122 -10.44 -12.33 -1.52
C LEU A 122 -10.60 -11.46 -0.26
N PHE A 123 -9.91 -10.34 -0.22
CA PHE A 123 -9.95 -9.36 0.82
C PHE A 123 -10.63 -8.15 0.18
N TYR A 124 -11.47 -7.40 0.89
CA TYR A 124 -12.04 -6.15 0.37
C TYR A 124 -12.09 -5.20 1.56
N HIS A 125 -11.45 -4.05 1.43
CA HIS A 125 -11.32 -3.07 2.51
C HIS A 125 -10.86 -3.67 3.85
N ALA A 126 -9.95 -4.64 3.79
CA ALA A 126 -9.53 -5.33 4.99
C ALA A 126 -8.86 -4.37 5.97
N HIS A 127 -9.36 -4.35 7.20
CA HIS A 127 -8.68 -3.77 8.34
C HIS A 127 -8.09 -4.93 9.13
N VAL A 128 -6.79 -4.90 9.39
CA VAL A 128 -6.16 -5.86 10.28
C VAL A 128 -5.92 -5.15 11.62
N PRO A 129 -6.46 -5.67 12.74
CA PRO A 129 -6.20 -5.11 14.07
C PRO A 129 -4.75 -5.36 14.52
#